data_AF-A0A1G3BE30-F1
#
_entry.id   AF-A0A1G3BE30-F1
#
_cell.length_a   1.000
_cell.length_b   1.000
_cell.length_c   1.000
_cell.angle_alpha   90.00
_cell.angle_beta   90.00
_cell.angle_gamma   90.00
#
_symmetry.space_group_name_H-M   'P 1'
#
loop_
_entity.id
_entity.type
_entity.pdbx_description
1 polymer ?
#
loop_
_entity_poly.entity_id
_entity_poly.type
_entity_poly.pdbx_seq_one_letter_code
_entity_poly.pdbx_strand_id
1 'polypeptide(L)'
;MKILEIASMVITIIGFVATIIFGFLPLHERMNRMEEAVLLKHFTITYPIDNTIVESSQVINGRTPFLTLNHYILSAPMETNDVYVQDGPLKVSTGGLWVGMAKFDDTGTSKKFLVQVVATKAVLPHGLLTKSPGDALYSEAITVIKRE
;
A
#
# COMPACT_ATOMS: atom_id res chain seq x y z
N MET A 1 58.39 14.82 19.39
CA MET A 1 57.69 15.50 18.27
C MET A 1 56.82 14.55 17.44
N LYS A 2 57.31 13.36 17.05
CA LYS A 2 56.56 12.40 16.19
C LYS A 2 55.26 11.82 16.79
N ILE A 3 55.17 11.64 18.11
CA ILE A 3 53.99 11.01 18.77
C ILE A 3 52.76 11.94 18.76
N LEU A 4 52.98 13.26 18.86
CA LEU A 4 51.90 14.26 18.90
C LEU A 4 51.24 14.42 17.52
N GLU A 5 52.01 14.32 16.43
CA GLU A 5 51.50 14.36 15.05
C GLU A 5 50.67 13.12 14.72
N ILE A 6 51.11 11.93 15.17
CA ILE A 6 50.37 10.68 14.96
C ILE A 6 49.03 10.72 15.72
N ALA A 7 49.01 11.22 16.96
CA ALA A 7 47.78 11.35 17.75
C ALA A 7 46.77 12.32 17.10
N SER A 8 47.25 13.44 16.55
CA SER A 8 46.40 14.41 15.84
C SER A 8 45.77 13.79 14.59
N MET A 9 46.56 13.08 13.78
CA MET A 9 46.08 12.43 12.55
C MET A 9 45.03 11.35 12.82
N VAL A 10 45.20 10.56 13.89
CA VAL A 10 44.23 9.52 14.28
C VAL A 10 42.90 10.13 14.72
N ILE A 11 42.91 11.25 15.46
CA ILE A 11 41.69 11.94 15.88
C ILE A 11 40.93 12.51 14.67
N THR A 12 41.64 13.06 13.67
CA THR A 12 41.01 13.58 12.46
C THR A 12 40.35 12.48 11.64
N ILE A 13 41.00 11.31 11.53
CA ILE A 13 40.44 10.16 10.80
C ILE A 13 39.21 9.59 11.51
N ILE A 14 39.26 9.41 12.84
CA ILE A 14 38.11 8.93 13.62
C ILE A 14 36.95 9.93 13.53
N GLY A 15 37.24 11.23 13.65
CA GLY A 15 36.25 12.29 13.49
C GLY A 15 35.56 12.22 12.13
N PHE A 16 36.34 12.12 11.04
CA PHE A 16 35.82 12.05 9.67
C PHE A 16 34.98 10.80 9.41
N VAL A 17 35.41 9.63 9.92
CA VAL A 17 34.65 8.38 9.84
C VAL A 17 33.33 8.50 10.63
N ALA A 18 33.35 9.11 11.81
CA ALA A 18 32.14 9.35 12.58
C ALA A 18 31.17 10.30 11.85
N THR A 19 31.64 11.38 11.21
CA THR A 19 30.76 12.27 10.43
C THR A 19 30.14 11.56 9.22
N ILE A 20 30.87 10.65 8.57
CA ILE A 20 30.33 9.86 7.47
C ILE A 20 29.27 8.90 7.98
N ILE A 21 29.53 8.16 9.05
CA ILE A 21 28.57 7.19 9.61
C ILE A 21 27.31 7.91 10.14
N PHE A 22 27.47 8.93 10.99
CA PHE A 22 26.34 9.68 11.54
C PHE A 22 25.64 10.59 10.53
N GLY A 23 26.31 10.99 9.45
CA GLY A 23 25.73 11.81 8.39
C GLY A 23 25.01 11.01 7.31
N PHE A 24 25.61 9.92 6.83
CA PHE A 24 25.13 9.18 5.64
C PHE A 24 24.13 8.07 5.95
N LEU A 25 24.26 7.33 7.07
CA LEU A 25 23.27 6.33 7.45
C LEU A 25 21.86 6.90 7.60
N PRO A 26 21.63 8.00 8.35
CA PRO A 26 20.29 8.55 8.48
C PRO A 26 19.76 9.16 7.17
N LEU A 27 20.63 9.55 6.23
CA LEU A 27 20.20 10.02 4.90
C LEU A 27 19.71 8.87 4.02
N HIS A 28 20.39 7.72 4.01
CA HIS A 28 19.95 6.57 3.22
C HIS A 28 18.59 6.04 3.69
N GLU A 29 18.39 5.93 5.00
CA GLU A 29 17.07 5.54 5.54
C GLU A 29 15.96 6.54 5.20
N ARG A 30 16.28 7.84 5.19
CA ARG A 30 15.32 8.88 4.77
C ARG A 30 14.96 8.76 3.29
N MET A 31 15.94 8.48 2.43
CA MET A 31 15.71 8.28 1.01
C MET A 31 14.79 7.08 0.74
N ASN A 32 15.04 5.94 1.39
CA ASN A 32 14.21 4.74 1.22
C ASN A 32 12.76 4.97 1.68
N ARG A 33 12.57 5.66 2.81
CA ARG A 33 11.22 6.05 3.29
C ARG A 33 10.51 7.04 2.35
N MET A 34 11.25 7.95 1.73
CA MET A 34 10.67 8.90 0.76
C MET A 34 10.28 8.20 -0.54
N GLU A 35 11.10 7.27 -1.03
CA GLU A 35 10.77 6.46 -2.21
C GLU A 35 9.49 5.64 -1.97
N GLU A 36 9.41 4.94 -0.84
CA GLU A 36 8.21 4.18 -0.46
C GLU A 36 6.96 5.07 -0.37
N ALA A 37 7.06 6.25 0.25
CA ALA A 37 5.96 7.21 0.32
C ALA A 37 5.53 7.75 -1.06
N VAL A 38 6.47 7.92 -2.00
CA VAL A 38 6.17 8.34 -3.37
C VAL A 38 5.52 7.20 -4.16
N LEU A 39 5.94 5.96 -3.96
CA LEU A 39 5.32 4.80 -4.58
C LEU A 39 3.88 4.60 -4.09
N LEU A 40 3.64 4.73 -2.78
CA LEU A 40 2.29 4.62 -2.22
C LEU A 40 1.32 5.66 -2.79
N LYS A 41 1.78 6.88 -3.14
CA LYS A 41 0.94 7.88 -3.85
C LYS A 41 0.44 7.41 -5.21
N HIS A 42 1.11 6.44 -5.83
CA HIS A 42 0.71 5.88 -7.13
C HIS A 42 -0.08 4.57 -6.99
N PHE A 43 -0.32 4.10 -5.76
CA PHE A 43 -1.17 2.96 -5.49
C PHE A 43 -2.61 3.44 -5.21
N THR A 44 -3.39 3.57 -6.27
CA THR A 44 -4.68 4.27 -6.20
C THR A 44 -5.76 3.57 -6.99
N ILE A 45 -7.00 3.75 -6.53
CA ILE A 45 -8.20 3.45 -7.29
C ILE A 45 -8.51 4.66 -8.17
N THR A 46 -8.63 4.43 -9.48
CA THR A 46 -8.93 5.48 -10.47
C THR A 46 -10.40 5.52 -10.87
N TYR A 47 -11.11 4.39 -10.72
CA TYR A 47 -12.53 4.29 -10.98
C TYR A 47 -13.12 3.13 -10.15
N PRO A 48 -14.30 3.29 -9.55
CA PRO A 48 -15.09 4.52 -9.46
C PRO A 48 -14.39 5.59 -8.63
N ILE A 49 -14.85 6.84 -8.74
CA ILE A 49 -14.39 7.92 -7.85
C ILE A 49 -15.16 7.86 -6.53
N ASP A 50 -14.64 8.54 -5.51
CA ASP A 50 -15.28 8.59 -4.20
C ASP A 50 -16.75 9.09 -4.27
N ASN A 51 -17.61 8.48 -3.45
CA ASN A 51 -19.06 8.68 -3.36
C ASN A 51 -19.86 8.38 -4.64
N THR A 52 -19.33 7.59 -5.57
CA THR A 52 -20.05 7.16 -6.77
C THR A 52 -21.16 6.16 -6.45
N ILE A 53 -22.29 6.25 -7.17
CA ILE A 53 -23.35 5.25 -7.13
C ILE A 53 -22.96 4.05 -8.00
N VAL A 54 -23.02 2.85 -7.45
CA VAL A 54 -22.58 1.59 -8.08
C VAL A 54 -23.69 0.54 -8.02
N GLU A 55 -23.66 -0.44 -8.92
CA GLU A 55 -24.55 -1.60 -8.88
C GLU A 55 -24.08 -2.61 -7.79
N SER A 56 -24.79 -3.73 -7.62
CA SER A 56 -24.38 -4.81 -6.70
C SER A 56 -23.00 -5.41 -7.01
N SER A 57 -22.56 -5.30 -8.26
CA SER A 57 -21.22 -5.61 -8.70
C SER A 57 -20.68 -4.46 -9.54
N GLN A 58 -19.42 -4.08 -9.30
CA GLN A 58 -18.80 -2.94 -9.97
C GLN A 58 -17.38 -3.26 -10.41
N VAL A 59 -17.06 -2.83 -11.64
CA VAL A 59 -15.69 -2.82 -12.13
C VAL A 59 -14.92 -1.72 -11.41
N ILE A 60 -13.81 -2.12 -10.78
CA ILE A 60 -12.87 -1.22 -10.11
C ILE A 60 -11.56 -1.26 -10.89
N ASN A 61 -11.02 -0.08 -11.18
CA ASN A 61 -9.77 0.11 -11.91
C ASN A 61 -8.81 0.93 -11.07
N GLY A 62 -7.52 0.67 -11.23
CA GLY A 62 -6.53 1.51 -10.60
C GLY A 62 -5.12 1.30 -11.11
N ARG A 63 -4.19 1.88 -10.35
CA ARG A 63 -2.76 1.85 -10.62
C ARG A 63 -2.02 1.34 -9.40
N THR A 64 -0.89 0.70 -9.63
CA THR A 64 0.02 0.27 -8.57
C THR A 64 1.45 0.23 -9.10
N PRO A 65 2.44 0.65 -8.29
CA PRO A 65 3.85 0.42 -8.62
C PRO A 65 4.32 -0.99 -8.21
N PHE A 66 3.52 -1.76 -7.46
CA PHE A 66 3.96 -2.99 -6.80
C PHE A 66 3.80 -4.23 -7.68
N LEU A 67 4.47 -4.29 -8.82
CA LEU A 67 4.23 -5.29 -9.88
C LEU A 67 4.47 -6.76 -9.49
N THR A 68 5.14 -7.01 -8.36
CA THR A 68 5.53 -8.36 -7.90
C THR A 68 4.65 -8.89 -6.76
N LEU A 69 3.71 -8.08 -6.27
CA LEU A 69 2.79 -8.45 -5.19
C LEU A 69 1.46 -8.97 -5.76
N ASN A 70 0.72 -9.71 -4.95
CA ASN A 70 -0.66 -10.05 -5.22
C ASN A 70 -1.54 -8.86 -4.83
N HIS A 71 -2.49 -8.49 -5.68
CA HIS A 71 -3.44 -7.42 -5.38
C HIS A 71 -4.84 -7.95 -5.23
N TYR A 72 -5.57 -7.41 -4.28
CA TYR A 72 -6.96 -7.75 -4.02
C TYR A 72 -7.77 -6.50 -3.78
N ILE A 73 -8.96 -6.43 -4.35
CA ILE A 73 -9.96 -5.46 -3.93
C ILE A 73 -10.55 -5.92 -2.61
N LEU A 74 -10.63 -5.00 -1.66
CA LEU A 74 -11.30 -5.14 -0.39
C LEU A 74 -12.55 -4.28 -0.40
N SER A 75 -13.68 -4.83 0.01
CA SER A 75 -14.93 -4.12 0.22
C SER A 75 -15.41 -4.31 1.65
N ALA A 76 -15.86 -3.23 2.30
CA ALA A 76 -16.40 -3.29 3.66
C ALA A 76 -17.71 -2.50 3.75
N PRO A 77 -18.84 -3.12 4.12
CA PRO A 77 -20.05 -2.37 4.46
C PRO A 77 -19.74 -1.43 5.62
N MET A 78 -20.09 -0.15 5.51
CA MET A 78 -19.79 0.84 6.56
C MET A 78 -20.55 0.57 7.87
N GLU A 79 -21.62 -0.23 7.83
CA GLU A 79 -22.44 -0.57 8.99
C GLU A 79 -21.77 -1.59 9.91
N THR A 80 -21.11 -2.62 9.35
CA THR A 80 -20.46 -3.68 10.13
C THR A 80 -18.94 -3.55 10.16
N ASN A 81 -18.35 -2.90 9.17
CA ASN A 81 -16.90 -2.83 8.91
C ASN A 81 -16.23 -4.19 8.68
N ASP A 82 -17.02 -5.23 8.37
CA ASP A 82 -16.47 -6.52 7.95
C ASP A 82 -15.80 -6.37 6.58
N VAL A 83 -14.54 -6.77 6.49
CA VAL A 83 -13.75 -6.60 5.26
C VAL A 83 -13.82 -7.87 4.42
N TYR A 84 -14.33 -7.76 3.21
CA TYR A 84 -14.43 -8.85 2.24
C TYR A 84 -13.38 -8.70 1.14
N VAL A 85 -12.66 -9.78 0.88
CA VAL A 85 -11.68 -9.90 -0.20
C VAL A 85 -12.40 -10.37 -1.45
N GLN A 86 -12.14 -9.74 -2.59
CA GLN A 86 -12.59 -10.23 -3.89
C GLN A 86 -12.08 -11.65 -4.20
N ASP A 87 -12.65 -12.27 -5.23
CA ASP A 87 -12.20 -13.58 -5.69
C ASP A 87 -10.86 -13.49 -6.45
N GLY A 88 -9.83 -14.10 -5.88
CA GLY A 88 -8.51 -14.25 -6.48
C GLY A 88 -7.69 -12.95 -6.62
N PRO A 89 -6.38 -13.09 -6.92
CA PRO A 89 -5.51 -11.95 -7.16
C PRO A 89 -5.83 -11.27 -8.50
N LEU A 90 -5.74 -9.93 -8.53
CA LEU A 90 -5.84 -9.15 -9.75
C LEU A 90 -4.66 -9.43 -10.68
N LYS A 91 -4.92 -9.31 -11.98
CA LYS A 91 -3.85 -9.22 -12.97
C LYS A 91 -3.40 -7.78 -13.09
N VAL A 92 -2.13 -7.54 -12.76
CA VAL A 92 -1.47 -6.24 -12.94
C VAL A 92 -0.65 -6.26 -14.21
N SER A 93 -0.85 -5.28 -15.09
CA SER A 93 -0.04 -5.11 -16.29
C SER A 93 1.37 -4.61 -15.96
N THR A 94 2.30 -4.72 -16.90
CA THR A 94 3.66 -4.18 -16.75
C THR A 94 3.70 -2.67 -16.51
N GLY A 95 2.67 -1.93 -16.93
CA GLY A 95 2.50 -0.50 -16.66
C GLY A 95 1.79 -0.19 -15.35
N GLY A 96 1.53 -1.19 -14.50
CA GLY A 96 0.90 -1.02 -13.19
C GLY A 96 -0.61 -0.84 -13.22
N LEU A 97 -1.27 -0.98 -14.37
CA LEU A 97 -2.73 -0.94 -14.47
C LEU A 97 -3.33 -2.28 -14.05
N TRP A 98 -4.43 -2.22 -13.32
CA TRP A 98 -5.22 -3.37 -12.93
C TRP A 98 -6.72 -3.08 -13.06
N VAL A 99 -7.49 -4.15 -13.26
CA VAL A 99 -8.95 -4.13 -13.37
C VAL A 99 -9.48 -5.34 -12.61
N GLY A 100 -10.49 -5.12 -11.78
CA GLY A 100 -11.14 -6.17 -11.00
C GLY A 100 -12.64 -5.92 -10.83
N MET A 101 -13.34 -6.93 -10.34
CA MET A 101 -14.77 -6.84 -10.04
C MET A 101 -14.95 -6.92 -8.53
N ALA A 102 -15.49 -5.86 -7.93
CA ALA A 102 -15.93 -5.89 -6.56
C ALA A 102 -17.39 -6.34 -6.51
N LYS A 103 -17.73 -7.17 -5.53
CA LYS A 103 -19.11 -7.47 -5.17
C LYS A 103 -19.44 -6.73 -3.89
N PHE A 104 -20.59 -6.07 -3.90
CA PHE A 104 -21.18 -5.38 -2.75
C PHE A 104 -22.43 -6.13 -2.30
N ASP A 105 -22.29 -7.45 -2.26
CA ASP A 105 -23.33 -8.34 -1.78
C ASP A 105 -22.89 -8.90 -0.45
N ASP A 106 -23.58 -8.47 0.60
CA ASP A 106 -23.88 -9.38 1.67
C ASP A 106 -25.27 -9.06 2.22
N THR A 107 -26.21 -10.00 2.05
CA THR A 107 -27.37 -10.32 2.90
C THR A 107 -28.24 -9.23 3.59
N GLY A 108 -28.05 -7.92 3.33
CA GLY A 108 -28.70 -6.84 4.07
C GLY A 108 -28.75 -5.47 3.37
N THR A 109 -29.37 -4.51 4.06
CA THR A 109 -29.80 -3.16 3.63
C THR A 109 -28.69 -2.14 3.39
N SER A 110 -27.41 -2.52 3.55
CA SER A 110 -26.30 -1.56 3.56
C SER A 110 -26.16 -0.87 2.20
N LYS A 111 -26.19 0.46 2.23
CA LYS A 111 -26.11 1.30 1.02
C LYS A 111 -24.73 1.87 0.75
N LYS A 112 -23.79 1.80 1.72
CA LYS A 112 -22.46 2.41 1.61
C LYS A 112 -21.36 1.42 1.93
N PHE A 113 -20.33 1.41 1.09
CA PHE A 113 -19.20 0.52 1.21
C PHE A 113 -17.90 1.30 1.11
N LEU A 114 -16.94 0.97 1.97
CA LEU A 114 -15.55 1.35 1.79
C LEU A 114 -14.89 0.36 0.84
N VAL A 115 -14.14 0.87 -0.13
CA VAL A 115 -13.39 0.09 -1.10
C VAL A 115 -11.93 0.49 -1.06
N GLN A 116 -11.06 -0.49 -0.93
CA GLN A 116 -9.61 -0.34 -0.95
C GLN A 116 -9.00 -1.42 -1.85
N VAL A 117 -7.76 -1.21 -2.28
CA VAL A 117 -6.95 -2.29 -2.84
C VAL A 117 -5.78 -2.55 -1.89
N VAL A 118 -5.50 -3.83 -1.66
CA VAL A 118 -4.34 -4.29 -0.88
C VAL A 118 -3.34 -4.98 -1.79
N ALA A 119 -2.05 -4.73 -1.56
CA ALA A 119 -0.95 -5.45 -2.19
C ALA A 119 -0.16 -6.21 -1.11
N THR A 120 0.08 -7.50 -1.29
CA THR A 120 0.79 -8.36 -0.32
C THR A 120 1.48 -9.53 -1.04
N LYS A 121 2.50 -10.12 -0.42
CA LYS A 121 3.08 -11.39 -0.89
C LYS A 121 2.18 -12.58 -0.58
N ALA A 122 1.29 -12.46 0.41
CA ALA A 122 0.38 -13.53 0.79
C ALA A 122 -0.71 -13.75 -0.28
N VAL A 123 -1.23 -14.98 -0.33
CA VAL A 123 -2.45 -15.28 -1.09
C VAL A 123 -3.62 -15.15 -0.12
N LEU A 124 -4.54 -14.23 -0.39
CA LEU A 124 -5.71 -14.00 0.43
C LEU A 124 -6.88 -14.92 0.02
N PRO A 125 -7.62 -15.50 0.97
CA PRO A 125 -8.84 -16.24 0.65
C PRO A 125 -9.95 -15.27 0.24
N HIS A 126 -10.81 -15.70 -0.69
CA HIS A 126 -12.04 -15.01 -1.05
C HIS A 126 -13.00 -14.96 0.15
N GLY A 127 -13.70 -13.84 0.35
CA GLY A 127 -14.67 -13.65 1.42
C GLY A 127 -14.09 -12.89 2.62
N LEU A 128 -14.59 -13.16 3.82
CA LEU A 128 -14.24 -12.40 5.03
C LEU A 128 -12.74 -12.47 5.37
N LEU A 129 -12.10 -11.31 5.49
CA LEU A 129 -10.71 -11.17 5.90
C LEU A 129 -10.60 -11.27 7.43
N THR A 130 -10.22 -12.45 7.91
CA THR A 130 -10.06 -12.70 9.36
C THR A 130 -8.72 -12.21 9.93
N LYS A 131 -7.70 -12.06 9.07
CA LYS A 131 -6.36 -11.61 9.47
C LYS A 131 -5.67 -10.85 8.34
N SER A 132 -5.21 -9.63 8.65
CA SER A 132 -4.40 -8.85 7.73
C SER A 132 -2.95 -9.38 7.64
N PRO A 133 -2.35 -9.47 6.44
CA PRO A 133 -0.93 -9.76 6.28
C PRO A 133 -0.03 -8.66 6.86
N GLY A 134 1.10 -9.04 7.46
CA GLY A 134 2.04 -8.08 8.05
C GLY A 134 2.81 -7.22 7.03
N ASP A 135 2.80 -7.61 5.75
CA ASP A 135 3.43 -6.90 4.63
C ASP A 135 2.40 -6.18 3.74
N ALA A 136 1.15 -6.09 4.20
CA ALA A 136 0.06 -5.50 3.42
C ALA A 136 0.27 -3.99 3.23
N LEU A 137 0.30 -3.59 1.96
CA LEU A 137 0.25 -2.20 1.54
C LEU A 137 -1.17 -1.89 1.08
N TYR A 138 -1.72 -0.77 1.50
CA TYR A 138 -3.10 -0.37 1.20
C TYR A 138 -3.11 0.89 0.36
N SER A 139 -4.06 0.98 -0.59
CA SER A 139 -4.40 2.26 -1.20
C SER A 139 -5.21 3.12 -0.22
N GLU A 140 -5.36 4.39 -0.58
CA GLU A 140 -6.45 5.20 -0.04
C GLU A 140 -7.80 4.51 -0.26
N ALA A 141 -8.71 4.66 0.69
CA ALA A 141 -10.08 4.18 0.57
C ALA A 141 -10.92 5.14 -0.26
N ILE A 142 -11.87 4.57 -1.00
CA ILE A 142 -13.00 5.31 -1.54
C ILE A 142 -14.29 4.77 -0.92
N THR A 143 -15.30 5.63 -0.83
CA THR A 143 -16.66 5.24 -0.48
C THR A 143 -17.46 5.07 -1.77
N VAL A 144 -18.28 4.04 -1.85
CA VAL A 144 -19.26 3.86 -2.94
C VAL A 144 -20.65 3.66 -2.35
N ILE A 145 -21.66 4.04 -3.12
CA ILE A 145 -23.07 3.97 -2.72
C ILE A 145 -23.77 2.93 -3.60
N LYS A 146 -24.19 1.80 -3.04
CA LYS A 146 -24.95 0.78 -3.77
C LYS A 146 -26.33 1.33 -4.17
N ARG A 147 -26.68 1.20 -5.44
CA ARG A 147 -28.02 1.52 -5.97
C ARG A 147 -29.05 0.55 -5.40
N GLU A 148 -30.24 1.08 -5.10
CA GLU A 148 -31.40 0.30 -4.62
C GLU A 148 -31.93 -0.69 -5.67
#